data_AF-A0A959X161-F1
#
_entry.id   AF-A0A959X161-F1
#
_cell.length_a   1.000
_cell.length_b   1.000
_cell.length_c   1.000
_cell.angle_alpha   90.00
_cell.angle_beta   90.00
_cell.angle_gamma   90.00
#
_symmetry.space_group_name_H-M   'P 1'
#
loop_
_entity.id
_entity.type
_entity.pdbx_description
1 polymer ?
#
loop_
_entity_poly.entity_id
_entity_poly.type
_entity_poly.pdbx_seq_one_letter_code
_entity_poly.pdbx_strand_id
1 'polypeptide(L)'
;MAPGSPAPTPEQRRRRTATVSVIGVVIALVWSVILASHSRPPTGMPDVEAGQYLATSGHREFLSNGPQTTIIETSHLPGAIAFSDPPLIMQQVLDTISYEQASAGYWIREIWQTRSAITSRLLMLSDDAGLVLYAIDGTDRLAFDTGLVELPADAVPGASWTSQATATDADGVSTSWSRTGSIGSAAEQGCLEITTTDRYGDTETTSVTTRCPQRGIVAVDHAAAGEPPAVDTSGLRLRPHPDLMPASDPITTTILTGEVAMAVGMTTPPVAVGDGLVFANRTNGHLDFVSPGANGQWTLSTVRRPGLDMTALLDAGEMVVAATTDRALVAYDRHGRWVWQADLPDIASDLFWVDDEAAAALTLDGQLTIFAVSDGRTIRTTDMPAGSTVGPAVVQGDSGALIATASERQIAILNAEDRVTTLEVRDDVRSLAMTHQAVVVSDVTADLTAFTLAGDRLWRVGMPDSCRQLVATDELVVCRLPNAIAAIDPASGRVIWRAELSALAIYVADGQILSMGRQTTTLLSTSGDELGSWQIERTASNTWAVPMTGGLLVTSDIGEFEWWPA
;
A
#
# COMPACT_ATOMS: atom_id res chain seq x y z
N MET A 1 20.64 19.70 67.60
CA MET A 1 21.34 18.81 66.65
C MET A 1 20.71 17.43 66.73
N ALA A 2 19.83 17.12 65.79
CA ALA A 2 19.34 15.75 65.58
C ALA A 2 20.25 15.07 64.54
N PRO A 3 20.54 13.76 64.66
CA PRO A 3 21.47 13.07 63.77
C PRO A 3 20.87 12.95 62.36
N GLY A 4 21.65 13.32 61.35
CA GLY A 4 21.27 13.20 59.95
C GLY A 4 21.00 11.75 59.56
N SER A 5 19.93 11.53 58.79
CA SER A 5 19.59 10.21 58.26
C SER A 5 20.77 9.62 57.47
N PRO A 6 21.10 8.33 57.64
CA PRO A 6 22.20 7.72 56.91
C PRO A 6 21.92 7.73 55.41
N ALA A 7 22.96 7.99 54.61
CA ALA A 7 22.86 7.96 53.16
C ALA A 7 22.46 6.54 52.68
N PRO A 8 21.53 6.42 51.71
CA PRO A 8 21.03 5.12 51.27
C PRO A 8 22.15 4.29 50.61
N THR A 9 22.15 2.99 50.90
CA THR A 9 23.13 2.03 50.37
C THR A 9 22.99 1.86 48.84
N PRO A 10 24.04 1.40 48.12
CA PRO A 10 24.02 1.20 46.67
C PRO A 10 22.86 0.31 46.18
N GLU A 11 22.49 -0.72 46.95
CA GLU A 11 21.34 -1.59 46.66
C GLU A 11 19.99 -0.88 46.83
N GLN A 12 19.86 0.02 47.80
CA GLN A 12 18.65 0.84 47.97
C GLN A 12 18.52 1.88 46.85
N ARG A 13 19.62 2.40 46.31
CA ARG A 13 19.62 3.23 45.09
C ARG A 13 19.18 2.41 43.88
N ARG A 14 19.75 1.22 43.66
CA ARG A 14 19.40 0.33 42.53
C ARG A 14 17.94 -0.09 42.54
N ARG A 15 17.38 -0.45 43.71
CA ARG A 15 15.95 -0.78 43.84
C ARG A 15 15.05 0.43 43.62
N ARG A 16 15.42 1.63 44.10
CA ARG A 16 14.65 2.85 43.82
C ARG A 16 14.67 3.24 42.33
N THR A 17 15.81 3.13 41.64
CA THR A 17 15.86 3.36 40.18
C THR A 17 15.07 2.32 39.40
N ALA A 18 15.10 1.05 39.81
CA ALA A 18 14.29 0.01 39.17
C ALA A 18 12.78 0.24 39.39
N THR A 19 12.35 0.59 40.61
CA THR A 19 10.93 0.87 40.90
C THR A 19 10.45 2.15 40.22
N VAL A 20 11.27 3.20 40.13
CA VAL A 20 10.94 4.43 39.38
C VAL A 20 10.87 4.16 37.88
N SER A 21 11.73 3.31 37.32
CA SER A 21 11.71 2.94 35.90
C SER A 21 10.49 2.07 35.57
N VAL A 22 10.13 1.12 36.44
CA VAL A 22 8.93 0.28 36.27
C VAL A 22 7.66 1.12 36.40
N ILE A 23 7.59 2.05 37.35
CA ILE A 23 6.46 2.98 37.47
C ILE A 23 6.40 3.90 36.25
N GLY A 24 7.53 4.40 35.75
CA GLY A 24 7.60 5.20 34.52
C GLY A 24 7.11 4.45 33.28
N VAL A 25 7.52 3.19 33.11
CA VAL A 25 7.09 2.30 32.01
C VAL A 25 5.61 1.95 32.15
N VAL A 26 5.11 1.68 33.35
CA VAL A 26 3.69 1.39 33.60
C VAL A 26 2.84 2.64 33.38
N ILE A 27 3.28 3.82 33.80
CA ILE A 27 2.58 5.08 33.53
C ILE A 27 2.59 5.36 32.02
N ALA A 28 3.71 5.18 31.32
CA ALA A 28 3.78 5.32 29.87
C ALA A 28 2.84 4.33 29.17
N LEU A 29 2.85 3.04 29.54
CA LEU A 29 1.92 2.04 28.99
C LEU A 29 0.46 2.36 29.29
N VAL A 30 0.15 2.83 30.49
CA VAL A 30 -1.21 3.23 30.87
C VAL A 30 -1.64 4.48 30.09
N TRP A 31 -0.76 5.46 29.89
CA TRP A 31 -1.03 6.61 29.02
C TRP A 31 -1.17 6.22 27.55
N SER A 32 -0.32 5.33 27.02
CA SER A 32 -0.43 4.79 25.66
C SER A 32 -1.75 4.03 25.47
N VAL A 33 -2.19 3.26 26.47
CA VAL A 33 -3.47 2.54 26.45
C VAL A 33 -4.66 3.48 26.64
N ILE A 34 -4.54 4.54 27.45
CA ILE A 34 -5.57 5.57 27.61
C ILE A 34 -5.70 6.41 26.32
N LEU A 35 -4.59 6.82 25.70
CA LEU A 35 -4.56 7.47 24.39
C LEU A 35 -5.17 6.56 23.32
N ALA A 36 -4.76 5.29 23.24
CA ALA A 36 -5.31 4.32 22.30
C ALA A 36 -6.79 3.93 22.57
N SER A 37 -7.30 4.12 23.78
CA SER A 37 -8.71 3.83 24.12
C SER A 37 -9.64 5.03 23.98
N HIS A 38 -9.13 6.27 24.06
CA HIS A 38 -9.90 7.50 23.90
C HIS A 38 -9.85 8.08 22.48
N SER A 39 -8.94 7.59 21.63
CA SER A 39 -8.85 7.97 20.22
C SER A 39 -8.97 6.74 19.33
N ARG A 40 -10.10 6.03 19.45
CA ARG A 40 -10.48 5.08 18.40
C ARG A 40 -10.91 5.92 17.20
N PRO A 41 -10.27 5.77 16.03
CA PRO A 41 -10.72 6.44 14.84
C PRO A 41 -12.20 6.08 14.60
N PRO A 42 -13.02 7.01 14.10
CA PRO A 42 -14.38 6.70 13.74
C PRO A 42 -14.39 5.56 12.71
N THR A 43 -15.16 4.51 12.99
CA THR A 43 -15.24 3.32 12.13
C THR A 43 -16.20 3.49 10.96
N GLY A 44 -16.95 4.58 10.93
CA GLY A 44 -17.91 4.92 9.88
C GLY A 44 -18.11 6.43 9.78
N MET A 45 -18.62 6.87 8.63
CA MET A 45 -19.01 8.26 8.41
C MET A 45 -20.15 8.62 9.38
N PRO A 46 -20.21 9.87 9.89
CA PRO A 46 -21.35 10.36 10.64
C PRO A 46 -22.66 10.17 9.86
N ASP A 47 -23.74 9.87 10.59
CA ASP A 47 -25.07 9.67 10.01
C ASP A 47 -25.75 11.02 9.72
N VAL A 48 -25.24 11.71 8.69
CA VAL A 48 -25.76 12.99 8.20
C VAL A 48 -26.13 12.87 6.72
N GLU A 49 -27.22 13.51 6.29
CA GLU A 49 -27.72 13.44 4.90
C GLU A 49 -26.67 13.92 3.89
N ALA A 50 -25.83 14.88 4.27
CA ALA A 50 -24.69 15.33 3.45
C ALA A 50 -23.76 14.18 3.04
N GLY A 51 -23.57 13.18 3.92
CA GLY A 51 -22.64 12.08 3.72
C GLY A 51 -23.00 11.18 2.54
N GLN A 52 -24.29 11.07 2.19
CA GLN A 52 -24.71 10.24 1.06
C GLN A 52 -24.20 10.76 -0.28
N TYR A 53 -23.94 12.08 -0.39
CA TYR A 53 -23.47 12.78 -1.58
C TYR A 53 -21.94 12.87 -1.66
N LEU A 54 -21.23 12.15 -0.80
CA LEU A 54 -19.80 11.92 -0.93
C LEU A 54 -19.54 10.71 -1.83
N ALA A 55 -18.44 10.76 -2.57
CA ALA A 55 -17.98 9.59 -3.31
C ALA A 55 -17.45 8.54 -2.33
N THR A 56 -17.43 7.26 -2.71
CA THR A 56 -16.72 6.26 -1.91
C THR A 56 -15.21 6.56 -1.88
N SER A 57 -14.51 6.09 -0.85
CA SER A 57 -13.04 6.25 -0.78
C SER A 57 -12.37 5.50 -1.94
N GLY A 58 -11.48 6.18 -2.66
CA GLY A 58 -10.82 5.69 -3.87
C GLY A 58 -11.61 5.94 -5.16
N HIS A 59 -12.86 6.43 -5.08
CA HIS A 59 -13.63 6.82 -6.25
C HIS A 59 -12.94 7.94 -7.02
N ARG A 60 -13.04 7.86 -8.35
CA ARG A 60 -12.54 8.86 -9.29
C ARG A 60 -13.67 9.30 -10.19
N GLU A 61 -14.00 10.58 -10.11
CA GLU A 61 -14.91 11.19 -11.07
C GLU A 61 -14.13 11.94 -12.14
N PHE A 62 -14.57 11.82 -13.39
CA PHE A 62 -13.94 12.44 -14.54
C PHE A 62 -14.84 13.55 -15.07
N LEU A 63 -14.42 14.80 -14.88
CA LEU A 63 -15.15 15.97 -15.37
C LEU A 63 -14.52 16.44 -16.68
N SER A 64 -15.31 16.42 -17.75
CA SER A 64 -14.89 16.85 -19.09
C SER A 64 -15.38 18.26 -19.39
N ASN A 65 -14.48 19.11 -19.87
CA ASN A 65 -14.78 20.44 -20.43
C ASN A 65 -14.01 20.62 -21.74
N GLY A 66 -14.60 20.15 -22.84
CA GLY A 66 -13.94 20.10 -24.14
C GLY A 66 -12.75 19.12 -24.13
N PRO A 67 -11.53 19.53 -24.51
CA PRO A 67 -10.36 18.65 -24.57
C PRO A 67 -9.69 18.40 -23.21
N GLN A 68 -10.13 19.08 -22.15
CA GLN A 68 -9.57 18.94 -20.82
C GLN A 68 -10.45 18.04 -19.97
N THR A 69 -9.80 17.10 -19.26
CA THR A 69 -10.44 16.25 -18.26
C THR A 69 -9.80 16.54 -16.90
N THR A 70 -10.63 16.92 -15.95
CA THR A 70 -10.29 17.00 -14.53
C THR A 70 -10.68 15.68 -13.87
N ILE A 71 -9.80 15.15 -13.03
CA ILE A 71 -10.02 13.96 -12.23
C ILE A 71 -10.18 14.41 -10.78
N ILE A 72 -11.26 13.98 -10.13
CA ILE A 72 -11.48 14.19 -8.69
C ILE A 72 -11.33 12.83 -8.01
N GLU A 73 -10.25 12.66 -7.25
CA GLU A 73 -10.03 11.48 -6.41
C GLU A 73 -10.48 11.77 -4.96
N THR A 74 -11.38 10.95 -4.43
CA THR A 74 -11.93 11.12 -3.07
C THR A 74 -11.31 10.11 -2.11
N SER A 75 -10.93 10.54 -0.90
CA SER A 75 -10.36 9.68 0.16
C SER A 75 -11.06 9.92 1.49
N HIS A 76 -11.46 8.85 2.19
CA HIS A 76 -12.07 8.96 3.54
C HIS A 76 -11.06 8.66 4.65
N LEU A 77 -10.61 9.67 5.36
CA LEU A 77 -9.46 9.60 6.26
C LEU A 77 -9.92 9.74 7.73
N PRO A 78 -10.38 8.66 8.39
CA PRO A 78 -10.83 8.76 9.77
C PRO A 78 -9.67 9.07 10.73
N GLY A 79 -9.91 10.04 11.60
CA GLY A 79 -9.01 10.46 12.65
C GLY A 79 -7.69 11.04 12.16
N ALA A 80 -6.62 10.76 12.90
CA ALA A 80 -5.30 11.34 12.67
C ALA A 80 -4.66 10.95 11.32
N ILE A 81 -5.19 9.95 10.62
CA ILE A 81 -4.69 9.50 9.30
C ILE A 81 -4.78 10.63 8.27
N ALA A 82 -5.75 11.54 8.39
CA ALA A 82 -5.92 12.69 7.52
C ALA A 82 -4.68 13.61 7.46
N PHE A 83 -3.84 13.53 8.49
CA PHE A 83 -2.67 14.37 8.71
C PHE A 83 -1.35 13.66 8.38
N SER A 84 -1.40 12.45 7.84
CA SER A 84 -0.22 11.68 7.44
C SER A 84 0.42 12.16 6.12
N ASP A 85 -0.36 12.82 5.27
CA ASP A 85 0.11 13.60 4.11
C ASP A 85 -0.51 15.00 4.21
N PRO A 86 0.05 15.85 5.09
CA PRO A 86 -0.57 17.11 5.41
C PRO A 86 -0.41 18.12 4.27
N PRO A 87 -1.44 18.88 3.87
CA PRO A 87 -1.28 20.08 3.06
C PRO A 87 -0.19 21.00 3.61
N LEU A 88 0.45 21.79 2.74
CA LEU A 88 1.56 22.68 3.16
C LEU A 88 1.16 23.74 4.21
N ILE A 89 -0.13 24.02 4.32
CA ILE A 89 -0.77 24.92 5.30
C ILE A 89 -1.26 24.21 6.56
N MET A 90 -0.79 22.98 6.81
CA MET A 90 -1.33 22.15 7.88
C MET A 90 -1.12 22.75 9.27
N GLN A 91 -0.02 23.45 9.51
CA GLN A 91 0.19 24.08 10.81
C GLN A 91 -0.95 25.04 11.16
N GLN A 92 -1.37 25.86 10.19
CA GLN A 92 -2.49 26.78 10.34
C GLN A 92 -3.80 26.02 10.62
N VAL A 93 -4.03 24.88 9.97
CA VAL A 93 -5.21 24.04 10.25
C VAL A 93 -5.14 23.49 11.69
N LEU A 94 -4.02 22.90 12.09
CA LEU A 94 -3.85 22.31 13.43
C LEU A 94 -3.92 23.35 14.55
N ASP A 95 -3.57 24.60 14.29
CA ASP A 95 -3.72 25.69 15.24
C ASP A 95 -5.20 26.08 15.47
N THR A 96 -6.10 25.69 14.55
CA THR A 96 -7.52 26.06 14.57
C THR A 96 -8.44 24.96 15.10
N ILE A 97 -8.07 23.69 14.90
CA ILE A 97 -8.87 22.54 15.31
C ILE A 97 -8.39 21.95 16.64
N SER A 98 -9.31 21.36 17.41
CA SER A 98 -8.92 20.66 18.63
C SER A 98 -8.21 19.33 18.33
N TYR A 99 -7.36 18.87 19.25
CA TYR A 99 -6.75 17.52 19.13
C TYR A 99 -7.80 16.42 19.02
N GLU A 100 -8.93 16.55 19.73
CA GLU A 100 -10.05 15.61 19.65
C GLU A 100 -10.65 15.59 18.25
N GLN A 101 -10.91 16.75 17.66
CA GLN A 101 -11.41 16.87 16.29
C GLN A 101 -10.41 16.31 15.26
N ALA A 102 -9.11 16.58 15.42
CA ALA A 102 -8.08 16.03 14.55
C ALA A 102 -8.01 14.49 14.66
N SER A 103 -8.06 13.95 15.88
CA SER A 103 -7.84 12.51 16.14
C SER A 103 -9.09 11.64 15.98
N ALA A 104 -10.29 12.20 16.13
CA ALA A 104 -11.56 11.48 16.08
C ALA A 104 -12.51 11.96 14.97
N GLY A 105 -12.14 13.00 14.20
CA GLY A 105 -12.95 13.50 13.08
C GLY A 105 -12.97 12.55 11.88
N TYR A 106 -14.07 12.55 11.12
CA TYR A 106 -14.15 11.82 9.86
C TYR A 106 -13.78 12.74 8.69
N TRP A 107 -12.51 12.75 8.31
CA TRP A 107 -12.01 13.66 7.29
C TRP A 107 -12.22 13.11 5.89
N ILE A 108 -12.44 14.01 4.94
CA ILE A 108 -12.57 13.74 3.52
C ILE A 108 -11.48 14.55 2.82
N ARG A 109 -10.76 13.91 1.91
CA ARG A 109 -9.83 14.59 1.01
C ARG A 109 -10.31 14.43 -0.42
N GLU A 110 -10.51 15.53 -1.12
CA GLU A 110 -10.77 15.54 -2.57
C GLU A 110 -9.53 16.10 -3.27
N ILE A 111 -8.87 15.30 -4.11
CA ILE A 111 -7.72 15.71 -4.92
C ILE A 111 -8.22 15.99 -6.34
N TRP A 112 -8.10 17.25 -6.74
CA TRP A 112 -8.42 17.72 -8.07
C TRP A 112 -7.13 17.75 -8.88
N GLN A 113 -7.15 17.09 -10.02
CA GLN A 113 -5.98 17.00 -10.87
C GLN A 113 -6.35 16.98 -12.35
N THR A 114 -5.42 17.45 -13.16
CA THR A 114 -5.36 17.19 -14.60
C THR A 114 -4.36 16.08 -14.86
N ARG A 115 -4.22 15.62 -16.11
CA ARG A 115 -3.16 14.66 -16.48
C ARG A 115 -1.75 15.13 -16.14
N SER A 116 -1.50 16.44 -16.13
CA SER A 116 -0.14 16.98 -15.95
C SER A 116 0.17 17.40 -14.53
N ALA A 117 -0.84 17.72 -13.72
CA ALA A 117 -0.63 18.30 -12.41
C ALA A 117 -1.85 18.17 -11.51
N ILE A 118 -1.58 18.04 -10.20
CA ILE A 118 -2.56 18.28 -9.15
C ILE A 118 -2.83 19.79 -9.11
N THR A 119 -4.10 20.19 -9.19
CA THR A 119 -4.54 21.59 -9.19
C THR A 119 -4.97 22.07 -7.82
N SER A 120 -5.62 21.20 -7.04
CA SER A 120 -6.09 21.49 -5.69
C SER A 120 -6.26 20.21 -4.86
N ARG A 121 -6.11 20.34 -3.54
CA ARG A 121 -6.45 19.35 -2.54
C ARG A 121 -7.35 20.03 -1.53
N LEU A 122 -8.55 19.49 -1.34
CA LEU A 122 -9.49 19.94 -0.33
C LEU A 122 -9.41 19.00 0.86
N LEU A 123 -9.31 19.55 2.07
CA LEU A 123 -9.46 18.78 3.31
C LEU A 123 -10.73 19.25 4.01
N MET A 124 -11.69 18.34 4.11
CA MET A 124 -13.00 18.57 4.70
C MET A 124 -13.21 17.66 5.90
N LEU A 125 -14.04 18.10 6.84
CA LEU A 125 -14.54 17.29 7.95
C LEU A 125 -16.01 17.02 7.71
N SER A 126 -16.43 15.76 7.91
CA SER A 126 -17.84 15.43 8.06
C SER A 126 -18.20 15.48 9.54
N ASP A 127 -19.15 16.34 9.90
CA ASP A 127 -19.64 16.54 11.27
C ASP A 127 -21.13 16.91 11.31
N ASP A 128 -21.63 17.34 12.47
CA ASP A 128 -23.03 17.73 12.69
C ASP A 128 -23.46 18.96 11.85
N ALA A 129 -22.53 19.76 11.34
CA ALA A 129 -22.82 20.87 10.42
C ALA A 129 -22.92 20.41 8.96
N GLY A 130 -22.43 19.20 8.65
CA GLY A 130 -22.45 18.57 7.33
C GLY A 130 -21.04 18.31 6.83
N LEU A 131 -20.72 18.79 5.63
CA LEU A 131 -19.38 18.77 5.06
C LEU A 131 -18.74 20.15 5.19
N VAL A 132 -17.64 20.24 5.94
CA VAL A 132 -16.99 21.50 6.32
C VAL A 132 -15.56 21.54 5.78
N LEU A 133 -15.23 22.49 4.92
CA LEU A 133 -13.91 22.70 4.34
C LEU A 133 -12.97 23.42 5.32
N TYR A 134 -11.83 22.80 5.64
CA TYR A 134 -10.80 23.36 6.52
C TYR A 134 -9.55 23.82 5.78
N ALA A 135 -9.23 23.20 4.64
CA ALA A 135 -8.05 23.59 3.87
C ALA A 135 -8.20 23.38 2.36
N ILE A 136 -7.61 24.31 1.62
CA ILE A 136 -7.34 24.22 0.18
C ILE A 136 -5.82 24.26 0.01
N ASP A 137 -5.25 23.30 -0.70
CA ASP A 137 -3.82 23.28 -1.04
C ASP A 137 -3.59 22.94 -2.51
N GLY A 138 -2.94 23.84 -3.24
CA GLY A 138 -2.64 23.69 -4.67
C GLY A 138 -2.22 25.02 -5.26
N THR A 139 -3.00 25.51 -6.22
CA THR A 139 -2.83 26.87 -6.77
C THR A 139 -3.05 27.92 -5.68
N ASP A 140 -4.11 27.73 -4.91
CA ASP A 140 -4.39 28.47 -3.68
C ASP A 140 -3.96 27.65 -2.47
N ARG A 141 -3.59 28.34 -1.39
CA ARG A 141 -3.19 27.73 -0.12
C ARG A 141 -3.89 28.45 1.01
N LEU A 142 -5.03 27.94 1.44
CA LEU A 142 -5.93 28.61 2.39
C LEU A 142 -6.35 27.65 3.50
N ALA A 143 -6.16 28.06 4.76
CA ALA A 143 -6.69 27.38 5.94
C ALA A 143 -7.86 28.19 6.53
N PHE A 144 -8.95 27.54 6.91
CA PHE A 144 -10.14 28.19 7.46
C PHE A 144 -10.25 27.94 8.96
N ASP A 145 -10.35 29.01 9.76
CA ASP A 145 -10.34 28.95 11.23
C ASP A 145 -11.51 28.18 11.85
N THR A 146 -12.73 28.41 11.37
CA THR A 146 -13.93 27.70 11.81
C THR A 146 -14.41 26.66 10.81
N GLY A 147 -13.69 26.54 9.68
CA GLY A 147 -14.15 25.82 8.51
C GLY A 147 -15.29 26.52 7.75
N LEU A 148 -15.45 26.19 6.47
CA LEU A 148 -16.48 26.73 5.57
C LEU A 148 -17.44 25.60 5.17
N VAL A 149 -18.74 25.75 5.42
CA VAL A 149 -19.73 24.70 5.11
C VAL A 149 -19.89 24.57 3.58
N GLU A 150 -19.46 23.42 3.04
CA GLU A 150 -19.60 23.01 1.63
C GLU A 150 -21.00 22.46 1.35
N LEU A 151 -21.53 21.66 2.28
CA LEU A 151 -22.83 21.02 2.16
C LEU A 151 -23.44 20.89 3.56
N PRO A 152 -24.64 21.43 3.85
CA PRO A 152 -25.24 21.34 5.16
C PRO A 152 -25.66 19.91 5.51
N ALA A 153 -25.68 19.57 6.80
CA ALA A 153 -25.98 18.21 7.28
C ALA A 153 -27.32 17.65 6.79
N ASP A 154 -28.32 18.49 6.57
CA ASP A 154 -29.68 18.17 6.10
C ASP A 154 -29.87 18.46 4.60
N ALA A 155 -28.82 18.25 3.79
CA ALA A 155 -28.80 18.55 2.37
C ALA A 155 -29.95 17.90 1.58
N VAL A 156 -30.96 18.73 1.23
CA VAL A 156 -32.11 18.35 0.40
C VAL A 156 -32.44 19.46 -0.60
N PRO A 157 -33.09 19.16 -1.74
CA PRO A 157 -33.57 20.18 -2.65
C PRO A 157 -34.48 21.21 -1.95
N GLY A 158 -34.21 22.49 -2.19
CA GLY A 158 -34.87 23.63 -1.56
C GLY A 158 -34.14 24.19 -0.33
N ALA A 159 -33.13 23.49 0.20
CA ALA A 159 -32.33 23.98 1.32
C ALA A 159 -31.42 25.16 0.91
N SER A 160 -31.11 26.02 1.86
CA SER A 160 -30.17 27.12 1.70
C SER A 160 -29.41 27.34 3.00
N TRP A 161 -28.14 27.73 2.91
CA TRP A 161 -27.31 27.98 4.08
C TRP A 161 -26.37 29.17 3.87
N THR A 162 -25.81 29.65 4.96
CA THR A 162 -24.76 30.65 4.97
C THR A 162 -23.66 30.21 5.90
N SER A 163 -22.40 30.42 5.51
CA SER A 163 -21.22 30.12 6.31
C SER A 163 -20.26 31.30 6.28
N GLN A 164 -19.53 31.50 7.36
CA GLN A 164 -18.50 32.53 7.49
C GLN A 164 -17.28 31.90 8.14
N ALA A 165 -16.10 32.29 7.67
CA ALA A 165 -14.82 31.86 8.21
C ALA A 165 -13.76 32.95 7.95
N THR A 166 -12.62 32.83 8.60
CA THR A 166 -11.40 33.56 8.25
C THR A 166 -10.47 32.60 7.52
N ALA A 167 -10.15 32.92 6.26
CA ALA A 167 -9.15 32.19 5.49
C ALA A 167 -7.77 32.80 5.75
N THR A 168 -6.79 31.98 6.14
CA THR A 168 -5.38 32.39 6.29
C THR A 168 -4.57 31.73 5.19
N ASP A 169 -3.81 32.53 4.45
CA ASP A 169 -2.98 32.03 3.36
C ASP A 169 -1.60 31.52 3.83
N ALA A 170 -0.80 31.01 2.89
CA ALA A 170 0.54 30.50 3.16
C ALA A 170 1.53 31.57 3.68
N ASP A 171 1.28 32.85 3.40
CA ASP A 171 2.08 33.98 3.90
C ASP A 171 1.59 34.47 5.29
N GLY A 172 0.51 33.85 5.82
CA GLY A 172 -0.09 34.19 7.10
C GLY A 172 -1.07 35.37 7.03
N VAL A 173 -1.50 35.78 5.84
CA VAL A 173 -2.48 36.86 5.66
C VAL A 173 -3.89 36.31 5.86
N SER A 174 -4.63 36.89 6.79
CA SER A 174 -6.01 36.50 7.09
C SER A 174 -7.02 37.39 6.37
N THR A 175 -7.99 36.76 5.70
CA THR A 175 -9.08 37.42 4.96
C THR A 175 -10.43 36.86 5.40
N SER A 176 -11.41 37.73 5.65
CA SER A 176 -12.77 37.29 5.94
C SER A 176 -13.41 36.69 4.69
N TRP A 177 -14.03 35.52 4.87
CA TRP A 177 -14.70 34.75 3.85
C TRP A 177 -16.16 34.53 4.25
N SER A 178 -17.08 34.66 3.30
CA SER A 178 -18.47 34.25 3.48
C SER A 178 -18.99 33.49 2.28
N ARG A 179 -19.74 32.43 2.55
CA ARG A 179 -20.40 31.61 1.55
C ARG A 179 -21.90 31.64 1.75
N THR A 180 -22.65 31.83 0.67
CA THR A 180 -24.08 31.57 0.63
C THR A 180 -24.38 30.46 -0.36
N GLY A 181 -25.09 29.42 0.07
CA GLY A 181 -25.40 28.25 -0.72
C GLY A 181 -26.91 28.01 -0.85
N SER A 182 -27.31 27.43 -1.97
CA SER A 182 -28.67 26.91 -2.20
C SER A 182 -28.64 25.60 -2.96
N ILE A 183 -29.59 24.71 -2.65
CA ILE A 183 -29.68 23.36 -3.20
C ILE A 183 -30.93 23.26 -4.07
N GLY A 184 -30.75 22.90 -5.34
CA GLY A 184 -31.79 22.51 -6.28
C GLY A 184 -31.76 21.01 -6.56
N SER A 185 -32.76 20.54 -7.32
CA SER A 185 -32.71 19.22 -7.94
C SER A 185 -31.92 19.29 -9.25
N ALA A 186 -30.93 18.43 -9.40
CA ALA A 186 -30.22 18.30 -10.67
C ALA A 186 -31.07 17.54 -11.69
N ALA A 187 -30.61 17.52 -12.95
CA ALA A 187 -31.26 16.77 -14.03
C ALA A 187 -31.21 15.25 -13.81
N GLU A 188 -30.12 14.75 -13.22
CA GLU A 188 -29.97 13.34 -12.85
C GLU A 188 -30.74 13.04 -11.56
N GLN A 189 -31.54 11.97 -11.58
CA GLN A 189 -32.43 11.64 -10.47
C GLN A 189 -31.64 11.35 -9.19
N GLY A 190 -31.99 12.05 -8.11
CA GLY A 190 -31.35 11.89 -6.79
C GLY A 190 -30.09 12.72 -6.60
N CYS A 191 -29.63 13.44 -7.62
CA CYS A 191 -28.48 14.34 -7.50
C CYS A 191 -28.90 15.77 -7.10
N LEU A 192 -28.02 16.44 -6.39
CA LEU A 192 -28.20 17.83 -5.94
C LEU A 192 -27.46 18.78 -6.89
N GLU A 193 -28.13 19.84 -7.30
CA GLU A 193 -27.48 21.00 -7.91
C GLU A 193 -27.22 22.04 -6.82
N ILE A 194 -25.97 22.36 -6.57
CA ILE A 194 -25.52 23.21 -5.49
C ILE A 194 -24.98 24.50 -6.08
N THR A 195 -25.63 25.63 -5.81
CA THR A 195 -25.13 26.94 -6.18
C THR A 195 -24.53 27.62 -4.96
N THR A 196 -23.24 27.92 -4.99
CA THR A 196 -22.52 28.65 -3.94
C THR A 196 -22.06 30.00 -4.46
N THR A 197 -22.15 31.02 -3.63
CA THR A 197 -21.55 32.34 -3.87
C THR A 197 -20.61 32.66 -2.72
N ASP A 198 -19.33 32.75 -3.04
CA ASP A 198 -18.24 33.08 -2.14
C ASP A 198 -17.87 34.56 -2.25
N ARG A 199 -17.75 35.23 -1.11
CA ARG A 199 -17.27 36.62 -1.00
C ARG A 199 -16.06 36.69 -0.09
N TYR A 200 -14.98 37.26 -0.60
CA TYR A 200 -13.73 37.50 0.12
C TYR A 200 -13.03 38.76 -0.40
N GLY A 201 -12.71 39.68 0.50
CA GLY A 201 -12.27 41.03 0.11
C GLY A 201 -13.31 41.73 -0.77
N ASP A 202 -12.88 42.25 -1.92
CA ASP A 202 -13.74 42.85 -2.95
C ASP A 202 -14.20 41.85 -4.03
N THR A 203 -13.87 40.57 -3.86
CA THR A 203 -14.16 39.51 -4.85
C THR A 203 -15.45 38.78 -4.49
N GLU A 204 -16.30 38.57 -5.49
CA GLU A 204 -17.49 37.73 -5.42
C GLU A 204 -17.44 36.71 -6.56
N THR A 205 -17.54 35.43 -6.21
CA THR A 205 -17.50 34.31 -7.17
C THR A 205 -18.70 33.41 -6.95
N THR A 206 -19.35 33.00 -8.03
CA THR A 206 -20.46 32.05 -7.99
C THR A 206 -20.05 30.79 -8.75
N SER A 207 -20.28 29.63 -8.15
CA SER A 207 -20.03 28.32 -8.75
C SER A 207 -21.27 27.43 -8.62
N VAL A 208 -21.47 26.57 -9.61
CA VAL A 208 -22.53 25.56 -9.61
C VAL A 208 -21.90 24.17 -9.64
N THR A 209 -22.17 23.37 -8.62
CA THR A 209 -21.64 22.00 -8.49
C THR A 209 -22.80 21.02 -8.44
N THR A 210 -22.74 19.93 -9.20
CA THR A 210 -23.69 18.82 -9.05
C THR A 210 -23.05 17.70 -8.25
N ARG A 211 -23.69 17.25 -7.17
CA ARG A 211 -23.26 16.08 -6.39
C ARG A 211 -24.29 14.96 -6.48
N CYS A 212 -23.82 13.74 -6.74
CA CYS A 212 -24.64 12.54 -6.83
C CYS A 212 -24.31 11.55 -5.69
N PRO A 213 -25.30 10.77 -5.21
CA PRO A 213 -25.06 9.77 -4.18
C PRO A 213 -23.95 8.78 -4.56
N GLN A 214 -23.04 8.51 -3.63
CA GLN A 214 -21.89 7.58 -3.78
C GLN A 214 -20.86 7.93 -4.87
N ARG A 215 -21.10 8.96 -5.69
CA ARG A 215 -20.18 9.44 -6.74
C ARG A 215 -19.52 10.76 -6.39
N GLY A 216 -20.08 11.53 -5.46
CA GLY A 216 -19.55 12.85 -5.14
C GLY A 216 -19.88 13.87 -6.22
N ILE A 217 -18.93 14.74 -6.54
CA ILE A 217 -19.07 15.81 -7.54
C ILE A 217 -19.06 15.21 -8.95
N VAL A 218 -20.16 15.36 -9.71
CA VAL A 218 -20.28 14.89 -11.11
C VAL A 218 -20.38 16.02 -12.14
N ALA A 219 -20.51 17.27 -11.71
CA ALA A 219 -20.44 18.43 -12.58
C ALA A 219 -20.01 19.67 -11.81
N VAL A 220 -19.29 20.58 -12.46
CA VAL A 220 -18.82 21.86 -11.90
C VAL A 220 -18.85 22.90 -13.02
N ASP A 221 -19.67 23.91 -12.87
CA ASP A 221 -19.91 24.99 -13.83
C ASP A 221 -20.19 24.47 -15.26
N HIS A 222 -19.19 24.51 -16.13
CA HIS A 222 -19.28 24.05 -17.52
C HIS A 222 -18.72 22.64 -17.75
N ALA A 223 -18.11 22.03 -16.73
CA ALA A 223 -17.60 20.68 -16.78
C ALA A 223 -18.65 19.69 -16.26
N ALA A 224 -18.80 18.56 -16.93
CA ALA A 224 -19.75 17.50 -16.56
C ALA A 224 -19.08 16.13 -16.61
N ALA A 225 -19.70 15.14 -15.98
CA ALA A 225 -19.23 13.75 -15.99
C ALA A 225 -18.95 13.27 -17.43
N GLY A 226 -17.81 12.63 -17.60
CA GLY A 226 -17.34 12.10 -18.87
C GLY A 226 -16.54 10.82 -18.68
N GLU A 227 -15.98 10.34 -19.77
CA GLU A 227 -15.19 9.12 -19.79
C GLU A 227 -13.78 9.35 -19.20
N PRO A 228 -13.17 8.30 -18.62
CA PRO A 228 -11.77 8.36 -18.24
C PRO A 228 -10.88 8.76 -19.42
N PRO A 229 -9.87 9.61 -19.19
CA PRO A 229 -8.96 10.02 -20.23
C PRO A 229 -8.15 8.82 -20.75
N ALA A 230 -8.17 8.55 -22.05
CA ALA A 230 -7.32 7.50 -22.64
C ALA A 230 -5.83 7.77 -22.36
N VAL A 231 -5.14 6.81 -21.72
CA VAL A 231 -3.72 6.93 -21.38
C VAL A 231 -2.89 6.12 -22.39
N ASP A 232 -1.94 6.79 -23.03
CA ASP A 232 -0.98 6.13 -23.91
C ASP A 232 0.17 5.59 -23.08
N THR A 233 0.21 4.27 -22.93
CA THR A 233 1.27 3.55 -22.20
C THR A 233 2.36 3.02 -23.13
N SER A 234 2.29 3.27 -24.44
CA SER A 234 3.24 2.74 -25.43
C SER A 234 4.69 3.21 -25.24
N GLY A 235 4.89 4.35 -24.55
CA GLY A 235 6.20 4.88 -24.21
C GLY A 235 6.71 4.48 -22.81
N LEU A 236 5.90 3.78 -22.01
CA LEU A 236 6.28 3.38 -20.66
C LEU A 236 7.03 2.05 -20.69
N ARG A 237 8.10 1.97 -19.89
CA ARG A 237 8.71 0.68 -19.61
C ARG A 237 7.85 -0.06 -18.60
N LEU A 238 7.10 -1.06 -19.04
CA LEU A 238 6.19 -1.84 -18.18
C LEU A 238 6.86 -2.98 -17.43
N ARG A 239 8.08 -3.36 -17.83
CA ARG A 239 8.81 -4.47 -17.22
C ARG A 239 9.48 -4.04 -15.92
N PRO A 240 9.46 -4.90 -14.89
CA PRO A 240 10.33 -4.77 -13.73
C PRO A 240 11.79 -4.60 -14.13
N HIS A 241 12.58 -4.06 -13.20
CA HIS A 241 14.03 -4.13 -13.36
C HIS A 241 14.50 -5.57 -13.28
N PRO A 242 15.56 -5.94 -14.03
CA PRO A 242 16.16 -7.25 -13.85
C PRO A 242 16.53 -7.42 -12.38
N ASP A 243 16.30 -8.61 -11.85
CA ASP A 243 16.69 -8.92 -10.49
C ASP A 243 18.21 -8.74 -10.35
N LEU A 244 18.64 -7.99 -9.33
CA LEU A 244 20.04 -7.72 -9.06
C LEU A 244 20.46 -8.33 -7.73
N MET A 245 21.69 -8.84 -7.68
CA MET A 245 22.28 -9.36 -6.47
C MET A 245 23.31 -8.39 -5.90
N PRO A 246 23.50 -8.38 -4.57
CA PRO A 246 24.42 -7.45 -3.95
C PRO A 246 25.88 -7.66 -4.37
N ALA A 247 26.57 -6.57 -4.73
CA ALA A 247 27.99 -6.58 -5.05
C ALA A 247 28.85 -5.75 -4.08
N SER A 248 28.23 -4.93 -3.22
CA SER A 248 28.90 -4.04 -2.27
C SER A 248 28.34 -4.15 -0.86
N ASP A 249 28.89 -3.38 0.08
CA ASP A 249 28.32 -3.24 1.41
C ASP A 249 26.96 -2.50 1.37
N PRO A 250 26.02 -2.82 2.27
CA PRO A 250 24.75 -2.11 2.38
C PRO A 250 24.93 -0.70 2.95
N ILE A 251 24.05 0.19 2.50
CA ILE A 251 23.88 1.53 3.05
C ILE A 251 22.53 1.57 3.76
N THR A 252 22.55 1.74 5.09
CA THR A 252 21.32 1.99 5.85
C THR A 252 20.73 3.31 5.43
N THR A 253 19.45 3.29 5.05
CA THR A 253 18.74 4.48 4.60
C THR A 253 17.45 4.68 5.39
N THR A 254 16.94 5.90 5.37
CA THR A 254 15.64 6.27 5.93
C THR A 254 14.80 6.93 4.86
N ILE A 255 13.48 6.81 5.02
CA ILE A 255 12.51 7.55 4.23
C ILE A 255 12.15 8.81 5.01
N LEU A 256 12.24 9.95 4.35
CA LEU A 256 11.94 11.26 4.89
C LEU A 256 10.65 11.82 4.30
N THR A 257 9.87 12.50 5.13
CA THR A 257 8.84 13.44 4.72
C THR A 257 9.32 14.84 5.12
N GLY A 258 9.71 15.65 4.12
CA GLY A 258 10.51 16.85 4.37
C GLY A 258 11.82 16.50 5.08
N GLU A 259 12.00 17.01 6.30
CA GLU A 259 13.18 16.76 7.15
C GLU A 259 12.96 15.67 8.21
N VAL A 260 11.76 15.07 8.26
CA VAL A 260 11.36 14.14 9.33
C VAL A 260 11.40 12.70 8.83
N ALA A 261 11.98 11.79 9.62
CA ALA A 261 11.93 10.37 9.33
C ALA A 261 10.50 9.84 9.44
N MET A 262 10.05 9.17 8.40
CA MET A 262 8.70 8.61 8.33
C MET A 262 8.64 7.26 9.05
N ALA A 263 7.61 7.06 9.86
CA ALA A 263 7.29 5.73 10.37
C ALA A 263 6.65 4.91 9.25
N VAL A 264 7.30 3.83 8.83
CA VAL A 264 6.81 2.97 7.76
C VAL A 264 6.34 1.65 8.34
N GLY A 265 5.10 1.28 8.05
CA GLY A 265 4.58 -0.05 8.29
C GLY A 265 3.97 -0.57 7.00
N MET A 266 4.38 -1.74 6.53
CA MET A 266 3.96 -2.25 5.23
C MET A 266 2.92 -3.36 5.38
N THR A 267 1.92 -3.36 4.49
CA THR A 267 0.89 -4.41 4.45
C THR A 267 1.26 -5.56 3.51
N THR A 268 2.08 -5.28 2.49
CA THR A 268 2.46 -6.18 1.40
C THR A 268 3.89 -5.81 0.94
N PRO A 269 4.63 -6.71 0.26
CA PRO A 269 5.97 -6.38 -0.22
C PRO A 269 5.97 -5.09 -1.05
N PRO A 270 6.94 -4.19 -0.85
CA PRO A 270 7.07 -2.98 -1.64
C PRO A 270 7.60 -3.30 -3.04
N VAL A 271 7.35 -2.40 -3.99
CA VAL A 271 7.70 -2.58 -5.41
C VAL A 271 8.53 -1.41 -5.93
N ALA A 272 9.43 -1.68 -6.87
CA ALA A 272 10.15 -0.62 -7.57
C ALA A 272 9.24 0.02 -8.61
N VAL A 273 9.36 1.34 -8.80
CA VAL A 273 8.66 2.08 -9.86
C VAL A 273 9.58 3.17 -10.42
N GLY A 274 10.08 2.95 -11.64
CA GLY A 274 11.15 3.74 -12.23
C GLY A 274 12.41 3.63 -11.38
N ASP A 275 12.91 4.76 -10.88
CA ASP A 275 14.01 4.81 -9.92
C ASP A 275 13.51 4.90 -8.46
N GLY A 276 12.19 4.90 -8.26
CA GLY A 276 11.52 5.05 -6.97
C GLY A 276 11.06 3.72 -6.36
N LEU A 277 10.53 3.81 -5.15
CA LEU A 277 9.88 2.73 -4.41
C LEU A 277 8.43 3.11 -4.16
N VAL A 278 7.51 2.15 -4.26
CA VAL A 278 6.13 2.30 -3.81
C VAL A 278 5.79 1.22 -2.81
N PHE A 279 5.10 1.61 -1.73
CA PHE A 279 4.59 0.65 -0.75
C PHE A 279 3.22 1.03 -0.22
N ALA A 280 2.45 0.00 0.12
CA ALA A 280 1.19 0.14 0.82
C ALA A 280 1.47 0.33 2.31
N ASN A 281 1.26 1.55 2.81
CA ASN A 281 1.53 1.91 4.18
C ASN A 281 0.30 1.58 5.05
N ARG A 282 0.46 0.58 5.92
CA ARG A 282 -0.54 0.11 6.87
C ARG A 282 -0.93 1.18 7.90
N THR A 283 -0.05 2.14 8.18
CA THR A 283 -0.27 3.16 9.21
C THR A 283 -1.27 4.22 8.76
N ASN A 284 -1.26 4.56 7.47
CA ASN A 284 -2.12 5.60 6.89
C ASN A 284 -3.12 5.06 5.83
N GLY A 285 -2.99 3.81 5.40
CA GLY A 285 -3.83 3.22 4.36
C GLY A 285 -3.62 3.86 2.98
N HIS A 286 -2.43 4.41 2.70
CA HIS A 286 -2.05 5.00 1.42
C HIS A 286 -1.01 4.14 0.69
N LEU A 287 -0.91 4.36 -0.63
CA LEU A 287 0.28 4.06 -1.41
C LEU A 287 1.24 5.24 -1.29
N ASP A 288 2.39 5.01 -0.68
CA ASP A 288 3.44 6.00 -0.53
C ASP A 288 4.45 5.85 -1.67
N PHE A 289 4.59 6.87 -2.51
CA PHE A 289 5.59 6.94 -3.56
C PHE A 289 6.82 7.65 -3.01
N VAL A 290 7.96 6.99 -3.13
CA VAL A 290 9.21 7.45 -2.56
C VAL A 290 10.26 7.46 -3.65
N SER A 291 11.03 8.54 -3.71
CA SER A 291 12.08 8.73 -4.69
C SER A 291 13.44 8.84 -4.00
N PRO A 292 14.54 8.44 -4.67
CA PRO A 292 15.87 8.68 -4.14
C PRO A 292 16.10 10.18 -4.01
N GLY A 293 16.52 10.59 -2.83
CA GLY A 293 16.89 11.96 -2.47
C GLY A 293 18.40 12.16 -2.50
N ALA A 294 18.85 13.30 -1.96
CA ALA A 294 20.28 13.59 -1.83
C ALA A 294 20.94 12.72 -0.75
N ASN A 295 22.25 12.50 -0.87
CA ASN A 295 23.08 11.84 0.15
C ASN A 295 22.62 10.42 0.55
N GLY A 296 21.97 9.69 -0.37
CA GLY A 296 21.52 8.32 -0.13
C GLY A 296 20.25 8.19 0.71
N GLN A 297 19.59 9.30 1.04
CA GLN A 297 18.27 9.29 1.69
C GLN A 297 17.15 9.12 0.67
N TRP A 298 15.99 8.69 1.11
CA TRP A 298 14.80 8.56 0.29
C TRP A 298 13.75 9.56 0.75
N THR A 299 12.98 10.14 -0.16
CA THR A 299 11.99 11.18 0.16
C THR A 299 10.62 10.80 -0.36
N LEU A 300 9.61 10.92 0.50
CA LEU A 300 8.21 10.82 0.12
C LEU A 300 7.92 11.90 -0.93
N SER A 301 7.51 11.48 -2.12
CA SER A 301 7.20 12.37 -3.24
C SER A 301 5.70 12.62 -3.35
N THR A 302 4.89 11.57 -3.20
CA THR A 302 3.44 11.69 -3.23
C THR A 302 2.77 10.51 -2.54
N VAL A 303 1.53 10.69 -2.09
CA VAL A 303 0.70 9.58 -1.61
C VAL A 303 -0.54 9.44 -2.47
N ARG A 304 -1.04 8.23 -2.63
CA ARG A 304 -2.32 7.96 -3.30
C ARG A 304 -3.17 7.01 -2.50
N ARG A 305 -4.47 7.04 -2.75
CA ARG A 305 -5.39 6.09 -2.15
C ARG A 305 -6.19 5.38 -3.24
N PRO A 306 -5.72 4.23 -3.74
CA PRO A 306 -6.37 3.52 -4.84
C PRO A 306 -7.83 3.18 -4.54
N GLY A 307 -8.12 2.87 -3.28
CA GLY A 307 -9.37 2.30 -2.81
C GLY A 307 -9.43 2.23 -1.29
N LEU A 308 -9.98 1.14 -0.80
CA LEU A 308 -9.84 0.70 0.59
C LEU A 308 -8.43 0.12 0.85
N ASP A 309 -8.31 -0.82 1.78
CA ASP A 309 -7.03 -1.44 2.13
C ASP A 309 -6.40 -2.13 0.91
N MET A 310 -5.10 -1.92 0.73
CA MET A 310 -4.34 -2.58 -0.34
C MET A 310 -3.94 -3.99 0.08
N THR A 311 -4.11 -4.94 -0.82
CA THR A 311 -3.88 -6.37 -0.57
C THR A 311 -2.65 -6.90 -1.29
N ALA A 312 -2.33 -6.36 -2.46
CA ALA A 312 -1.15 -6.74 -3.24
C ALA A 312 -0.67 -5.57 -4.12
N LEU A 313 0.62 -5.59 -4.46
CA LEU A 313 1.26 -4.66 -5.40
C LEU A 313 1.99 -5.44 -6.50
N LEU A 314 1.96 -4.90 -7.70
CA LEU A 314 2.76 -5.36 -8.83
C LEU A 314 3.76 -4.27 -9.23
N ASP A 315 5.03 -4.62 -9.32
CA ASP A 315 6.05 -3.83 -10.02
C ASP A 315 5.73 -3.89 -11.52
N ALA A 316 5.37 -2.76 -12.11
CA ALA A 316 5.15 -2.60 -13.54
C ALA A 316 6.09 -1.58 -14.17
N GLY A 317 7.37 -1.67 -13.80
CA GLY A 317 8.45 -0.87 -14.36
C GLY A 317 8.28 0.61 -14.02
N GLU A 318 7.73 1.41 -14.92
CA GLU A 318 7.38 2.82 -14.68
C GLU A 318 5.95 3.02 -14.13
N MET A 319 5.25 1.93 -13.82
CA MET A 319 3.96 1.92 -13.15
C MET A 319 3.96 1.00 -11.94
N VAL A 320 2.98 1.20 -11.08
CA VAL A 320 2.56 0.24 -10.05
C VAL A 320 1.10 -0.10 -10.27
N VAL A 321 0.76 -1.37 -10.12
CA VAL A 321 -0.64 -1.81 -10.01
C VAL A 321 -0.91 -2.21 -8.57
N ALA A 322 -1.94 -1.63 -7.97
CA ALA A 322 -2.39 -1.99 -6.63
C ALA A 322 -3.73 -2.72 -6.69
N ALA A 323 -3.83 -3.82 -5.95
CA ALA A 323 -5.10 -4.46 -5.65
C ALA A 323 -5.64 -4.01 -4.30
N THR A 324 -6.96 -3.88 -4.21
CA THR A 324 -7.65 -3.32 -3.04
C THR A 324 -8.83 -4.19 -2.58
N THR A 325 -9.25 -4.02 -1.32
CA THR A 325 -10.37 -4.77 -0.73
C THR A 325 -11.75 -4.40 -1.29
N ASP A 326 -11.84 -3.35 -2.09
CA ASP A 326 -13.01 -3.00 -2.91
C ASP A 326 -13.10 -3.81 -4.22
N ARG A 327 -12.20 -4.78 -4.42
CA ARG A 327 -12.11 -5.62 -5.61
C ARG A 327 -11.78 -4.81 -6.87
N ALA A 328 -10.83 -3.89 -6.75
CA ALA A 328 -10.30 -3.15 -7.88
C ALA A 328 -8.79 -3.42 -8.08
N LEU A 329 -8.36 -3.26 -9.32
CA LEU A 329 -6.98 -3.01 -9.71
C LEU A 329 -6.87 -1.54 -10.10
N VAL A 330 -5.91 -0.83 -9.54
CA VAL A 330 -5.67 0.59 -9.85
C VAL A 330 -4.21 0.77 -10.21
N ALA A 331 -3.96 1.32 -11.40
CA ALA A 331 -2.61 1.60 -11.87
C ALA A 331 -2.26 3.08 -11.74
N TYR A 332 -1.03 3.33 -11.29
CA TYR A 332 -0.42 4.65 -11.24
C TYR A 332 0.94 4.64 -11.91
N ASP A 333 1.31 5.75 -12.52
CA ASP A 333 2.69 5.94 -13.01
C ASP A 333 3.66 6.26 -11.87
N ARG A 334 4.96 6.36 -12.19
CA ARG A 334 6.02 6.72 -11.24
C ARG A 334 5.85 8.06 -10.51
N HIS A 335 4.96 8.93 -10.97
CA HIS A 335 4.64 10.21 -10.33
C HIS A 335 3.33 10.14 -9.53
N GLY A 336 2.77 8.93 -9.35
CA GLY A 336 1.50 8.70 -8.69
C GLY A 336 0.32 9.22 -9.49
N ARG A 337 0.42 9.43 -10.80
CA ARG A 337 -0.73 9.84 -11.62
C ARG A 337 -1.51 8.60 -12.03
N TRP A 338 -2.83 8.69 -11.91
CA TRP A 338 -3.72 7.60 -12.30
C TRP A 338 -3.56 7.26 -13.79
N VAL A 339 -3.53 5.97 -14.12
CA VAL A 339 -3.38 5.45 -15.48
C VAL A 339 -4.65 4.74 -15.93
N TRP A 340 -5.06 3.70 -15.20
CA TRP A 340 -6.26 2.92 -15.48
C TRP A 340 -6.79 2.29 -14.19
N GLN A 341 -8.03 1.83 -14.24
CA GLN A 341 -8.68 1.05 -13.18
C GLN A 341 -9.51 -0.06 -13.81
N ALA A 342 -9.52 -1.23 -13.18
CA ALA A 342 -10.31 -2.38 -13.58
C ALA A 342 -10.96 -3.05 -12.36
N ASP A 343 -12.17 -3.55 -12.52
CA ASP A 343 -12.87 -4.30 -11.47
C ASP A 343 -12.45 -5.77 -11.48
N LEU A 344 -12.45 -6.36 -10.29
CA LEU A 344 -12.23 -7.77 -10.04
C LEU A 344 -13.50 -8.44 -9.50
N PRO A 345 -13.66 -9.76 -9.72
CA PRO A 345 -14.75 -10.56 -9.16
C PRO A 345 -14.75 -10.56 -7.62
N ASP A 346 -13.55 -10.60 -7.02
CA ASP A 346 -13.30 -10.70 -5.59
C ASP A 346 -11.93 -10.09 -5.24
N ILE A 347 -11.57 -10.07 -3.96
CA ILE A 347 -10.34 -9.48 -3.45
C ILE A 347 -9.13 -10.28 -3.93
N ALA A 348 -8.19 -9.63 -4.63
CA ALA A 348 -6.92 -10.26 -4.99
C ALA A 348 -6.01 -10.41 -3.78
N SER A 349 -5.45 -11.60 -3.58
CA SER A 349 -4.42 -11.84 -2.55
C SER A 349 -3.01 -11.70 -3.09
N ASP A 350 -2.82 -11.80 -4.41
CA ASP A 350 -1.51 -11.71 -5.05
C ASP A 350 -1.62 -11.14 -6.47
N LEU A 351 -0.54 -10.48 -6.91
CA LEU A 351 -0.34 -9.95 -8.26
C LEU A 351 1.04 -10.38 -8.77
N PHE A 352 1.08 -10.97 -9.96
CA PHE A 352 2.34 -11.46 -10.52
C PHE A 352 2.35 -11.44 -12.04
N TRP A 353 3.55 -11.34 -12.62
CA TRP A 353 3.74 -11.38 -14.06
C TRP A 353 3.47 -12.77 -14.64
N VAL A 354 2.75 -12.81 -15.76
CA VAL A 354 2.50 -14.03 -16.54
C VAL A 354 3.38 -14.05 -17.76
N ASP A 355 3.60 -12.91 -18.42
CA ASP A 355 4.53 -12.81 -19.54
C ASP A 355 5.06 -11.37 -19.65
N ASP A 356 5.40 -10.96 -20.86
CA ASP A 356 6.03 -9.69 -21.17
C ASP A 356 5.07 -8.49 -21.18
N GLU A 357 3.76 -8.75 -21.32
CA GLU A 357 2.70 -7.75 -21.51
C GLU A 357 1.53 -7.95 -20.52
N ALA A 358 1.41 -9.14 -19.92
CA ALA A 358 0.33 -9.55 -19.07
C ALA A 358 0.77 -9.95 -17.66
N ALA A 359 -0.08 -9.62 -16.70
CA ALA A 359 0.01 -10.05 -15.31
C ALA A 359 -1.29 -10.74 -14.91
N ALA A 360 -1.28 -11.38 -13.74
CA ALA A 360 -2.45 -12.02 -13.18
C ALA A 360 -2.75 -11.51 -11.78
N ALA A 361 -4.04 -11.42 -11.48
CA ALA A 361 -4.58 -11.27 -10.15
C ALA A 361 -5.20 -12.59 -9.72
N LEU A 362 -4.75 -13.11 -8.57
CA LEU A 362 -5.32 -14.31 -7.95
C LEU A 362 -6.20 -13.88 -6.79
N THR A 363 -7.48 -14.21 -6.85
CA THR A 363 -8.47 -13.79 -5.85
C THR A 363 -8.72 -14.84 -4.78
N LEU A 364 -9.23 -14.39 -3.63
CA LEU A 364 -9.48 -15.25 -2.47
C LEU A 364 -10.52 -16.35 -2.74
N ASP A 365 -11.47 -16.11 -3.65
CA ASP A 365 -12.42 -17.11 -4.14
C ASP A 365 -11.81 -18.11 -5.15
N GLY A 366 -10.53 -17.97 -5.49
CA GLY A 366 -9.83 -18.85 -6.41
C GLY A 366 -9.97 -18.48 -7.87
N GLN A 367 -10.42 -17.29 -8.22
CA GLN A 367 -10.38 -16.86 -9.61
C GLN A 367 -9.00 -16.29 -9.99
N LEU A 368 -8.44 -16.75 -11.12
CA LEU A 368 -7.22 -16.20 -11.72
C LEU A 368 -7.61 -15.33 -12.91
N THR A 369 -7.44 -14.02 -12.77
CA THR A 369 -7.72 -13.04 -13.82
C THR A 369 -6.41 -12.57 -14.44
N ILE A 370 -6.18 -12.92 -15.71
CA ILE A 370 -5.03 -12.42 -16.48
C ILE A 370 -5.45 -11.14 -17.20
N PHE A 371 -4.68 -10.08 -17.01
CA PHE A 371 -4.95 -8.75 -17.55
C PHE A 371 -3.73 -8.17 -18.25
N ALA A 372 -3.98 -7.33 -19.26
CA ALA A 372 -2.93 -6.57 -19.91
C ALA A 372 -2.46 -5.45 -18.98
N VAL A 373 -1.16 -5.38 -18.68
CA VAL A 373 -0.62 -4.41 -17.72
C VAL A 373 -0.72 -2.97 -18.24
N SER A 374 -0.75 -2.80 -19.56
CA SER A 374 -0.82 -1.50 -20.23
C SER A 374 -2.12 -0.73 -20.00
N ASP A 375 -3.25 -1.42 -19.86
CA ASP A 375 -4.59 -0.80 -19.83
C ASP A 375 -5.56 -1.45 -18.82
N GLY A 376 -5.12 -2.49 -18.10
CA GLY A 376 -5.94 -3.21 -17.13
C GLY A 376 -7.00 -4.12 -17.76
N ARG A 377 -7.04 -4.24 -19.10
CA ARG A 377 -8.06 -5.04 -19.78
C ARG A 377 -7.89 -6.51 -19.46
N THR A 378 -8.94 -7.14 -18.97
CA THR A 378 -9.01 -8.60 -18.81
C THR A 378 -8.77 -9.29 -20.15
N ILE A 379 -7.76 -10.16 -20.17
CA ILE A 379 -7.43 -11.03 -21.30
C ILE A 379 -8.23 -12.33 -21.16
N ARG A 380 -8.15 -12.95 -19.98
CA ARG A 380 -8.88 -14.18 -19.66
C ARG A 380 -9.04 -14.37 -18.17
N THR A 381 -9.96 -15.24 -17.82
CA THR A 381 -10.28 -15.62 -16.44
C THR A 381 -10.35 -17.14 -16.35
N THR A 382 -9.72 -17.71 -15.32
CA THR A 382 -9.68 -19.16 -15.08
C THR A 382 -10.03 -19.47 -13.64
N ASP A 383 -10.91 -20.43 -13.41
CA ASP A 383 -11.20 -20.90 -12.05
C ASP A 383 -10.06 -21.79 -11.55
N MET A 384 -9.38 -21.32 -10.52
CA MET A 384 -8.37 -22.07 -9.76
C MET A 384 -9.04 -22.60 -8.49
N PRO A 385 -9.43 -23.88 -8.43
CA PRO A 385 -10.19 -24.43 -7.30
C PRO A 385 -9.46 -24.34 -5.95
N ALA A 386 -8.17 -24.05 -5.96
CA ALA A 386 -7.42 -23.58 -4.81
C ALA A 386 -7.27 -22.06 -4.89
N GLY A 387 -7.91 -21.33 -3.97
CA GLY A 387 -7.57 -19.92 -3.68
C GLY A 387 -6.11 -19.76 -3.25
N SER A 388 -5.72 -18.58 -2.79
CA SER A 388 -4.34 -18.37 -2.32
C SER A 388 -4.28 -17.85 -0.89
N THR A 389 -3.77 -18.71 -0.01
CA THR A 389 -3.12 -18.32 1.26
C THR A 389 -1.60 -18.36 1.16
N VAL A 390 -1.08 -18.88 0.05
CA VAL A 390 0.35 -19.08 -0.23
C VAL A 390 0.65 -18.43 -1.58
N GLY A 391 1.69 -17.60 -1.62
CA GLY A 391 2.12 -16.93 -2.85
C GLY A 391 2.27 -17.93 -4.02
N PRO A 392 1.82 -17.55 -5.22
CA PRO A 392 1.86 -18.41 -6.39
C PRO A 392 3.30 -18.64 -6.86
N ALA A 393 3.54 -19.75 -7.54
CA ALA A 393 4.78 -19.97 -8.27
C ALA A 393 4.50 -19.90 -9.76
N VAL A 394 5.40 -19.21 -10.47
CA VAL A 394 5.30 -18.98 -11.90
C VAL A 394 6.60 -19.40 -12.56
N VAL A 395 6.49 -20.12 -13.66
CA VAL A 395 7.63 -20.48 -14.50
C VAL A 395 7.28 -20.14 -15.94
N GLN A 396 8.15 -19.37 -16.61
CA GLN A 396 7.97 -19.03 -18.02
C GLN A 396 8.31 -20.23 -18.89
N GLY A 397 7.37 -20.74 -19.68
CA GLY A 397 7.62 -21.81 -20.65
C GLY A 397 7.65 -21.29 -22.09
N ASP A 398 8.19 -22.10 -23.02
CA ASP A 398 8.23 -21.77 -24.46
C ASP A 398 6.86 -21.50 -25.08
N SER A 399 5.79 -22.06 -24.49
CA SER A 399 4.40 -21.92 -24.96
C SER A 399 3.54 -21.01 -24.07
N GLY A 400 4.14 -20.36 -23.07
CA GLY A 400 3.46 -19.53 -22.08
C GLY A 400 3.77 -19.93 -20.64
N ALA A 401 3.29 -19.13 -19.69
CA ALA A 401 3.53 -19.34 -18.26
C ALA A 401 2.84 -20.59 -17.72
N LEU A 402 3.53 -21.29 -16.83
CA LEU A 402 2.96 -22.26 -15.91
C LEU A 402 2.71 -21.56 -14.58
N ILE A 403 1.57 -21.81 -13.95
CA ILE A 403 1.18 -21.16 -12.70
C ILE A 403 0.72 -22.23 -11.71
N ALA A 404 1.29 -22.23 -10.51
CA ALA A 404 0.88 -23.10 -9.42
C ALA A 404 0.40 -22.28 -8.22
N THR A 405 -0.77 -22.63 -7.69
CA THR A 405 -1.37 -22.00 -6.51
C THR A 405 -1.70 -23.06 -5.47
N ALA A 406 -1.83 -22.64 -4.20
CA ALA A 406 -2.25 -23.53 -3.14
C ALA A 406 -3.11 -22.81 -2.10
N SER A 407 -4.11 -23.55 -1.61
CA SER A 407 -4.93 -23.19 -0.47
C SER A 407 -5.18 -24.45 0.36
N GLU A 408 -4.93 -24.35 1.66
CA GLU A 408 -5.03 -25.48 2.58
C GLU A 408 -4.31 -26.71 2.02
N ARG A 409 -5.02 -27.80 1.75
CA ARG A 409 -4.47 -29.06 1.24
C ARG A 409 -4.51 -29.21 -0.28
N GLN A 410 -5.03 -28.21 -1.00
CA GLN A 410 -5.21 -28.28 -2.44
C GLN A 410 -4.14 -27.47 -3.17
N ILE A 411 -3.67 -28.04 -4.28
CA ILE A 411 -2.76 -27.38 -5.22
C ILE A 411 -3.47 -27.35 -6.57
N ALA A 412 -3.42 -26.22 -7.26
CA ALA A 412 -3.86 -26.10 -8.63
C ALA A 412 -2.70 -25.70 -9.53
N ILE A 413 -2.50 -26.43 -10.63
CA ILE A 413 -1.48 -26.14 -11.64
C ILE A 413 -2.19 -25.79 -12.94
N LEU A 414 -2.05 -24.55 -13.40
CA LEU A 414 -2.48 -24.09 -14.70
C LEU A 414 -1.32 -24.24 -15.69
N ASN A 415 -1.55 -24.98 -16.76
CA ASN A 415 -0.59 -25.10 -17.85
C ASN A 415 -0.81 -24.04 -18.95
N ALA A 416 0.11 -23.96 -19.90
CA ALA A 416 0.02 -23.01 -21.02
C ALA A 416 -1.16 -23.27 -21.98
N GLU A 417 -1.78 -24.44 -21.93
CA GLU A 417 -2.96 -24.83 -22.72
C GLU A 417 -4.28 -24.53 -21.99
N ASP A 418 -4.24 -23.75 -20.90
CA ASP A 418 -5.38 -23.40 -20.05
C ASP A 418 -6.05 -24.60 -19.36
N ARG A 419 -5.32 -25.69 -19.16
CA ARG A 419 -5.77 -26.83 -18.38
C ARG A 419 -5.31 -26.71 -16.93
N VAL A 420 -6.28 -26.73 -16.03
CA VAL A 420 -6.05 -26.81 -14.58
C VAL A 420 -5.94 -28.28 -14.15
N THR A 421 -4.87 -28.60 -13.43
CA THR A 421 -4.68 -29.88 -12.75
C THR A 421 -4.72 -29.65 -11.25
N THR A 422 -5.67 -30.28 -10.57
CA THR A 422 -5.83 -30.18 -9.11
C THR A 422 -5.22 -31.39 -8.42
N LEU A 423 -4.45 -31.13 -7.37
CA LEU A 423 -3.77 -32.13 -6.56
C LEU A 423 -4.14 -31.93 -5.10
N GLU A 424 -4.08 -33.01 -4.33
CA GLU A 424 -4.31 -32.97 -2.89
C GLU A 424 -3.05 -33.44 -2.15
N VAL A 425 -2.67 -32.68 -1.13
CA VAL A 425 -1.63 -33.07 -0.16
C VAL A 425 -2.25 -33.44 1.18
N ARG A 426 -1.43 -34.06 2.03
CA ARG A 426 -1.90 -34.63 3.29
C ARG A 426 -2.24 -33.56 4.33
N ASP A 427 -1.48 -32.47 4.36
CA ASP A 427 -1.54 -31.44 5.39
C ASP A 427 -1.50 -30.07 4.70
N ASP A 428 -1.84 -29.01 5.43
CA ASP A 428 -1.94 -27.67 4.85
C ASP A 428 -0.60 -27.22 4.25
N VAL A 429 -0.66 -26.71 3.02
CA VAL A 429 0.48 -26.15 2.29
C VAL A 429 0.92 -24.87 2.99
N ARG A 430 2.21 -24.80 3.28
CA ARG A 430 2.87 -23.63 3.88
C ARG A 430 3.61 -22.79 2.85
N SER A 431 4.24 -23.45 1.88
CA SER A 431 4.98 -22.80 0.81
C SER A 431 5.02 -23.71 -0.40
N LEU A 432 5.16 -23.13 -1.59
CA LEU A 432 5.32 -23.86 -2.83
C LEU A 432 6.37 -23.17 -3.70
N ALA A 433 7.08 -23.94 -4.50
CA ALA A 433 7.97 -23.45 -5.54
C ALA A 433 7.82 -24.35 -6.77
N MET A 434 8.10 -23.79 -7.94
CA MET A 434 7.98 -24.51 -9.20
C MET A 434 9.23 -24.30 -10.04
N THR A 435 9.71 -25.39 -10.64
CA THR A 435 10.71 -25.36 -11.70
C THR A 435 10.06 -25.85 -12.99
N HIS A 436 10.79 -25.85 -14.10
CA HIS A 436 10.33 -26.48 -15.35
C HIS A 436 10.11 -28.01 -15.24
N GLN A 437 10.53 -28.64 -14.14
CA GLN A 437 10.44 -30.09 -13.95
C GLN A 437 9.33 -30.49 -12.98
N ALA A 438 9.14 -29.72 -11.90
CA ALA A 438 8.26 -30.10 -10.82
C ALA A 438 7.69 -28.91 -10.05
N VAL A 439 6.54 -29.12 -9.45
CA VAL A 439 6.03 -28.31 -8.33
C VAL A 439 6.43 -29.00 -7.04
N VAL A 440 7.13 -28.28 -6.16
CA VAL A 440 7.52 -28.74 -4.84
C VAL A 440 6.74 -27.94 -3.80
N VAL A 441 6.14 -28.64 -2.85
CA VAL A 441 5.38 -28.04 -1.76
C VAL A 441 5.93 -28.45 -0.42
N SER A 442 5.91 -27.51 0.53
CA SER A 442 6.13 -27.79 1.94
C SER A 442 4.81 -27.69 2.68
N ASP A 443 4.59 -28.63 3.59
CA ASP A 443 3.43 -28.61 4.46
C ASP A 443 3.78 -28.18 5.90
N VAL A 444 2.75 -27.99 6.72
CA VAL A 444 2.89 -27.61 8.12
C VAL A 444 3.51 -28.71 9.00
N THR A 445 3.60 -29.96 8.52
CA THR A 445 4.14 -31.11 9.26
C THR A 445 5.60 -31.42 8.93
N ALA A 446 6.26 -30.53 8.18
CA ALA A 446 7.66 -30.63 7.76
C ALA A 446 7.94 -31.68 6.68
N ASP A 447 6.91 -32.12 5.95
CA ASP A 447 7.12 -32.91 4.75
C ASP A 447 7.26 -32.00 3.52
N LEU A 448 8.11 -32.44 2.59
CA LEU A 448 8.18 -31.93 1.24
C LEU A 448 7.58 -32.95 0.29
N THR A 449 6.72 -32.51 -0.61
CA THR A 449 6.14 -33.35 -1.67
C THR A 449 6.41 -32.69 -3.01
N ALA A 450 6.76 -33.49 -4.02
CA ALA A 450 6.90 -33.00 -5.38
C ALA A 450 5.98 -33.72 -6.35
N PHE A 451 5.51 -32.97 -7.33
CA PHE A 451 4.68 -33.45 -8.43
C PHE A 451 5.29 -33.00 -9.75
N THR A 452 5.17 -33.84 -10.77
CA THR A 452 5.36 -33.38 -12.15
C THR A 452 4.34 -32.28 -12.47
N LEU A 453 4.62 -31.50 -13.50
CA LEU A 453 3.69 -30.47 -14.00
C LEU A 453 2.36 -31.06 -14.53
N ALA A 454 2.34 -32.37 -14.84
CA ALA A 454 1.14 -33.10 -15.22
C ALA A 454 0.33 -33.63 -14.02
N GLY A 455 0.86 -33.52 -12.79
CA GLY A 455 0.20 -33.91 -11.55
C GLY A 455 0.64 -35.23 -10.94
N ASP A 456 1.52 -35.98 -11.57
CA ASP A 456 2.03 -37.24 -11.01
C ASP A 456 2.99 -36.96 -9.85
N ARG A 457 2.74 -37.58 -8.69
CA ARG A 457 3.64 -37.45 -7.53
C ARG A 457 4.99 -38.12 -7.82
N LEU A 458 6.06 -37.34 -7.73
CA LEU A 458 7.44 -37.81 -7.89
C LEU A 458 7.96 -38.44 -6.60
N TRP A 459 7.85 -37.71 -5.49
CA TRP A 459 8.37 -38.14 -4.19
C TRP A 459 7.70 -37.40 -3.03
N ARG A 460 7.91 -37.93 -1.83
CA ARG A 460 7.63 -37.28 -0.55
C ARG A 460 8.76 -37.58 0.41
N VAL A 461 9.33 -36.54 1.02
CA VAL A 461 10.47 -36.65 1.95
C VAL A 461 10.15 -35.85 3.20
N GLY A 462 10.33 -36.46 4.37
CA GLY A 462 10.25 -35.76 5.64
C GLY A 462 11.53 -35.00 5.92
N MET A 463 11.41 -33.72 6.28
CA MET A 463 12.53 -32.88 6.65
C MET A 463 12.71 -32.88 8.18
N PRO A 464 13.96 -32.75 8.68
CA PRO A 464 14.21 -32.64 10.12
C PRO A 464 13.49 -31.45 10.78
N ASP A 465 13.32 -30.36 10.02
CA ASP A 465 12.66 -29.14 10.43
C ASP A 465 11.69 -28.67 9.35
N SER A 466 10.66 -27.91 9.73
CA SER A 466 9.67 -27.42 8.79
C SER A 466 10.26 -26.39 7.82
N CYS A 467 10.09 -26.63 6.53
CA CYS A 467 10.43 -25.65 5.50
C CYS A 467 9.44 -24.48 5.52
N ARG A 468 9.94 -23.28 5.87
CA ARG A 468 9.12 -22.07 6.05
C ARG A 468 8.93 -21.26 4.78
N GLN A 469 9.82 -21.44 3.80
CA GLN A 469 9.77 -20.77 2.51
C GLN A 469 10.49 -21.67 1.50
N LEU A 470 9.87 -21.89 0.35
CA LEU A 470 10.46 -22.49 -0.82
C LEU A 470 10.64 -21.39 -1.88
N VAL A 471 11.78 -21.40 -2.53
CA VAL A 471 12.06 -20.60 -3.74
C VAL A 471 12.74 -21.51 -4.75
N ALA A 472 12.50 -21.28 -6.04
CA ALA A 472 13.11 -22.05 -7.11
C ALA A 472 14.26 -21.29 -7.75
N THR A 473 15.33 -22.00 -8.08
CA THR A 473 16.21 -21.64 -9.20
C THR A 473 15.76 -22.46 -10.42
N ASP A 474 16.44 -22.33 -11.56
CA ASP A 474 16.15 -23.13 -12.75
C ASP A 474 16.27 -24.65 -12.51
N GLU A 475 17.17 -25.05 -11.61
CA GLU A 475 17.54 -26.46 -11.39
C GLU A 475 17.21 -26.99 -9.99
N LEU A 476 17.09 -26.10 -9.00
CA LEU A 476 17.01 -26.47 -7.59
C LEU A 476 15.80 -25.82 -6.92
N VAL A 477 15.28 -26.48 -5.90
CA VAL A 477 14.37 -25.84 -4.94
C VAL A 477 15.13 -25.59 -3.66
N VAL A 478 15.16 -24.34 -3.22
CA VAL A 478 15.83 -23.90 -2.01
C VAL A 478 14.81 -23.76 -0.90
N CYS A 479 15.08 -24.44 0.20
CA CYS A 479 14.24 -24.49 1.37
C CYS A 479 14.85 -23.71 2.54
N ARG A 480 14.09 -22.76 3.08
CA ARG A 480 14.41 -22.06 4.32
C ARG A 480 13.95 -22.86 5.53
N LEU A 481 14.90 -23.36 6.31
CA LEU A 481 14.68 -24.00 7.61
C LEU A 481 14.92 -22.97 8.75
N PRO A 482 14.54 -23.26 10.00
CA PRO A 482 14.73 -22.31 11.11
C PRO A 482 16.18 -21.88 11.34
N ASN A 483 17.13 -22.82 11.19
CA ASN A 483 18.56 -22.62 11.46
C ASN A 483 19.44 -23.10 10.29
N ALA A 484 18.87 -23.28 9.11
CA ALA A 484 19.61 -23.70 7.93
C ALA A 484 18.90 -23.29 6.64
N ILE A 485 19.63 -23.34 5.54
CA ILE A 485 19.09 -23.36 4.18
C ILE A 485 19.55 -24.66 3.52
N ALA A 486 18.68 -25.29 2.74
CA ALA A 486 18.99 -26.51 2.01
C ALA A 486 18.53 -26.41 0.56
N ALA A 487 19.38 -26.77 -0.39
CA ALA A 487 18.96 -26.98 -1.77
C ALA A 487 18.57 -28.44 -1.98
N ILE A 488 17.46 -28.62 -2.68
CA ILE A 488 16.82 -29.89 -2.94
C ILE A 488 16.71 -30.07 -4.45
N ASP A 489 17.07 -31.25 -4.91
CA ASP A 489 16.81 -31.68 -6.27
C ASP A 489 15.29 -31.91 -6.46
N PRO A 490 14.62 -31.13 -7.32
CA PRO A 490 13.18 -31.25 -7.55
C PRO A 490 12.77 -32.61 -8.11
N ALA A 491 13.67 -33.33 -8.80
CA ALA A 491 13.34 -34.62 -9.41
C ALA A 491 13.38 -35.78 -8.41
N SER A 492 14.27 -35.74 -7.41
CA SER A 492 14.50 -36.87 -6.50
C SER A 492 14.21 -36.59 -5.02
N GLY A 493 14.07 -35.33 -4.62
CA GLY A 493 13.90 -34.93 -3.22
C GLY A 493 15.20 -35.03 -2.41
N ARG A 494 16.34 -35.30 -3.07
CA ARG A 494 17.64 -35.38 -2.42
C ARG A 494 18.13 -33.99 -2.07
N VAL A 495 18.55 -33.79 -0.82
CA VAL A 495 19.29 -32.60 -0.41
C VAL A 495 20.67 -32.62 -1.08
N ILE A 496 20.94 -31.62 -1.91
CA ILE A 496 22.22 -31.46 -2.62
C ILE A 496 23.27 -30.90 -1.67
N TRP A 497 22.92 -29.84 -0.95
CA TRP A 497 23.75 -29.19 0.05
C TRP A 497 22.89 -28.60 1.16
N ARG A 498 23.52 -28.31 2.29
CA ARG A 498 22.91 -27.63 3.44
C ARG A 498 23.92 -26.67 4.06
N ALA A 499 23.47 -25.45 4.33
CA ALA A 499 24.25 -24.41 5.01
C ALA A 499 23.58 -24.04 6.34
N GLU A 500 24.37 -23.94 7.41
CA GLU A 500 23.88 -23.53 8.74
C GLU A 500 23.74 -22.01 8.82
N LEU A 501 22.62 -21.51 8.30
CA LEU A 501 22.28 -20.09 8.25
C LEU A 501 20.89 -19.87 8.86
N SER A 502 20.77 -18.89 9.78
CA SER A 502 19.48 -18.49 10.33
C SER A 502 18.89 -17.34 9.51
N ALA A 503 18.11 -17.69 8.50
CA ALA A 503 17.50 -16.75 7.56
C ALA A 503 16.05 -16.40 7.94
N LEU A 504 15.74 -15.10 7.90
CA LEU A 504 14.39 -14.55 7.97
C LEU A 504 13.64 -14.68 6.64
N ALA A 505 14.36 -14.62 5.53
CA ALA A 505 13.84 -14.79 4.19
C ALA A 505 14.96 -15.22 3.24
N ILE A 506 14.58 -15.85 2.14
CA ILE A 506 15.47 -16.16 1.02
C ILE A 506 14.93 -15.50 -0.25
N TYR A 507 15.84 -15.00 -1.07
CA TYR A 507 15.56 -14.40 -2.38
C TYR A 507 16.51 -15.01 -3.42
N VAL A 508 16.02 -15.21 -4.63
CA VAL A 508 16.78 -15.85 -5.72
C VAL A 508 16.71 -14.97 -6.94
N ALA A 509 17.88 -14.76 -7.56
CA ALA A 509 18.05 -14.03 -8.81
C ALA A 509 19.38 -14.45 -9.45
N ASP A 510 19.41 -14.49 -10.77
CA ASP A 510 20.63 -14.75 -11.57
C ASP A 510 21.44 -15.99 -11.09
N GLY A 511 20.74 -17.07 -10.74
CA GLY A 511 21.38 -18.30 -10.23
C GLY A 511 22.10 -18.14 -8.88
N GLN A 512 21.80 -17.10 -8.12
CA GLN A 512 22.33 -16.85 -6.79
C GLN A 512 21.20 -16.81 -5.76
N ILE A 513 21.57 -17.03 -4.50
CA ILE A 513 20.63 -17.12 -3.38
C ILE A 513 21.06 -16.12 -2.32
N LEU A 514 20.22 -15.13 -2.05
CA LEU A 514 20.41 -14.19 -0.96
C LEU A 514 19.68 -14.69 0.29
N SER A 515 20.45 -15.08 1.30
CA SER A 515 19.98 -15.46 2.63
C SER A 515 19.94 -14.24 3.55
N MET A 516 18.75 -13.71 3.82
CA MET A 516 18.58 -12.51 4.64
C MET A 516 18.32 -12.89 6.10
N GLY A 517 19.33 -12.72 6.97
CA GLY A 517 19.21 -12.98 8.41
C GLY A 517 19.01 -11.72 9.25
N ARG A 518 19.02 -11.88 10.58
CA ARG A 518 18.94 -10.78 11.56
C ARG A 518 20.26 -10.04 11.77
N GLN A 519 21.36 -10.78 11.75
CA GLN A 519 22.71 -10.29 12.03
C GLN A 519 23.64 -10.39 10.83
N THR A 520 23.32 -11.30 9.92
CA THR A 520 24.12 -11.56 8.73
C THR A 520 23.20 -11.74 7.55
N THR A 521 23.52 -11.09 6.44
CA THR A 521 23.01 -11.47 5.10
C THR A 521 24.14 -12.17 4.36
N THR A 522 23.83 -13.28 3.68
CA THR A 522 24.83 -14.10 2.98
C THR A 522 24.35 -14.36 1.56
N LEU A 523 25.22 -14.12 0.59
CA LEU A 523 25.01 -14.45 -0.81
C LEU A 523 25.66 -15.81 -1.10
N LEU A 524 24.91 -16.73 -1.67
CA LEU A 524 25.34 -18.08 -2.01
C LEU A 524 25.20 -18.33 -3.51
N SER A 525 26.08 -19.16 -4.06
CA SER A 525 25.89 -19.77 -5.38
C SER A 525 24.83 -20.88 -5.35
N THR A 526 24.39 -21.36 -6.51
CA THR A 526 23.57 -22.58 -6.61
C THR A 526 24.25 -23.85 -6.08
N SER A 527 25.59 -23.87 -5.99
CA SER A 527 26.35 -24.97 -5.36
C SER A 527 26.40 -24.88 -3.83
N GLY A 528 25.91 -23.78 -3.24
CA GLY A 528 25.94 -23.53 -1.80
C GLY A 528 27.25 -22.91 -1.31
N ASP A 529 28.12 -22.46 -2.22
CA ASP A 529 29.35 -21.75 -1.86
C ASP A 529 29.02 -20.30 -1.47
N GLU A 530 29.65 -19.81 -0.40
CA GLU A 530 29.51 -18.43 0.03
C GLU A 530 30.25 -17.50 -0.95
N LEU A 531 29.51 -16.59 -1.58
CA LEU A 531 30.01 -15.58 -2.50
C LEU A 531 30.26 -14.25 -1.78
N GLY A 532 29.48 -13.96 -0.73
CA GLY A 532 29.58 -12.75 0.07
C GLY A 532 28.80 -12.85 1.38
N SER A 533 29.21 -12.08 2.38
CA SER A 533 28.57 -12.08 3.70
C SER A 533 28.78 -10.74 4.38
N TRP A 534 27.70 -10.18 4.94
CA TRP A 534 27.67 -8.83 5.48
C TRP A 534 27.00 -8.81 6.83
N GLN A 535 27.62 -8.09 7.77
CA GLN A 535 27.06 -7.85 9.09
C GLN A 535 26.01 -6.74 9.01
N ILE A 536 24.84 -7.02 9.56
CA ILE A 536 23.66 -6.17 9.52
C ILE A 536 22.97 -6.21 10.90
N GLU A 537 22.03 -5.32 11.14
CA GLU A 537 21.19 -5.37 12.33
C GLU A 537 19.73 -5.17 11.92
N ARG A 538 18.93 -6.24 12.00
CA ARG A 538 17.50 -6.21 11.69
C ARG A 538 16.67 -6.71 12.85
N THR A 539 15.67 -5.92 13.23
CA THR A 539 14.74 -6.26 14.30
C THR A 539 13.46 -6.91 13.75
N ALA A 540 13.13 -6.65 12.48
CA ALA A 540 11.93 -7.16 11.85
C ALA A 540 11.88 -8.69 11.72
N SER A 541 10.68 -9.23 11.55
CA SER A 541 10.46 -10.66 11.26
C SER A 541 10.27 -10.95 9.77
N ASN A 542 9.78 -9.98 9.02
CA ASN A 542 9.56 -10.09 7.58
C ASN A 542 10.56 -9.21 6.85
N THR A 543 11.14 -9.72 5.78
CA THR A 543 12.15 -9.01 5.00
C THR A 543 11.94 -9.35 3.53
N TRP A 544 12.02 -8.32 2.69
CA TRP A 544 11.86 -8.41 1.25
C TRP A 544 13.07 -7.81 0.56
N ALA A 545 13.38 -8.36 -0.60
CA ALA A 545 14.40 -7.86 -1.51
C ALA A 545 13.65 -7.27 -2.71
N VAL A 546 13.91 -6.00 -3.02
CA VAL A 546 13.26 -5.24 -4.09
C VAL A 546 14.34 -4.85 -5.09
N PRO A 547 14.40 -5.47 -6.27
CA PRO A 547 15.33 -5.07 -7.32
C PRO A 547 14.97 -3.67 -7.83
N MET A 548 15.96 -2.80 -8.00
CA MET A 548 15.76 -1.44 -8.46
C MET A 548 16.79 -1.06 -9.52
N THR A 549 16.63 0.09 -10.17
CA THR A 549 17.68 0.64 -11.03
C THR A 549 18.98 0.80 -10.23
N GLY A 550 20.03 0.05 -10.63
CA GLY A 550 21.38 0.23 -10.08
C GLY A 550 21.63 -0.42 -8.71
N GLY A 551 20.77 -1.33 -8.24
CA GLY A 551 21.01 -2.07 -7.02
C GLY A 551 19.79 -2.83 -6.48
N LEU A 552 19.91 -3.30 -5.24
CA LEU A 552 18.89 -4.04 -4.51
C LEU A 552 18.53 -3.30 -3.23
N LEU A 553 17.25 -3.04 -3.01
CA LEU A 553 16.76 -2.54 -1.72
C LEU A 553 16.27 -3.72 -0.88
N VAL A 554 16.86 -3.91 0.29
CA VAL A 554 16.36 -4.86 1.28
C VAL A 554 15.58 -4.09 2.34
N THR A 555 14.36 -4.53 2.62
CA THR A 555 13.47 -3.83 3.54
C THR A 555 12.55 -4.75 4.33
N SER A 556 11.90 -4.23 5.36
CA SER A 556 11.10 -5.00 6.30
C SER A 556 9.71 -4.41 6.56
N ASP A 557 8.83 -5.20 7.17
CA ASP A 557 7.44 -4.81 7.47
C ASP A 557 7.29 -3.62 8.44
N ILE A 558 8.39 -3.23 9.10
CA ILE A 558 8.48 -2.10 10.04
C ILE A 558 9.36 -0.95 9.53
N GLY A 559 9.74 -0.96 8.25
CA GLY A 559 10.42 0.19 7.64
C GLY A 559 11.93 0.28 7.92
N GLU A 560 12.60 -0.84 8.13
CA GLU A 560 14.07 -0.88 8.04
C GLU A 560 14.45 -0.92 6.56
N PHE A 561 15.39 -0.08 6.11
CA PHE A 561 15.81 -0.02 4.70
C PHE A 561 17.33 -0.09 4.57
N GLU A 562 17.78 -0.97 3.69
CA GLU A 562 19.18 -1.14 3.33
C GLU A 562 19.32 -1.12 1.81
N TRP A 563 20.04 -0.14 1.28
CA TRP A 563 20.34 -0.04 -0.14
C TRP A 563 21.65 -0.76 -0.46
N TRP A 564 21.64 -1.63 -1.45
CA TRP A 564 22.79 -2.39 -1.92
C TRP A 564 23.09 -1.99 -3.37
N PRO A 565 24.04 -1.06 -3.59
CA PRO A 565 24.47 -0.69 -4.94
C PRO A 565 24.95 -1.91 -5.75
N ALA A 566 24.66 -1.88 -7.06
CA ALA A 566 25.17 -2.85 -8.03
C ALA A 566 26.65 -2.62 -8.40
#